data_AF-A0A3B8NYY0-F1
#
_entry.id   AF-A0A3B8NYY0-F1
#
_cell.length_a   1.000
_cell.length_b   1.000
_cell.length_c   1.000
_cell.angle_alpha   90.00
_cell.angle_beta   90.00
_cell.angle_gamma   90.00
#
_symmetry.space_group_name_H-M   'P 1'
#
loop_
_entity.id
_entity.type
_entity.pdbx_description
1 polymer ?
#
loop_
_entity_poly.entity_id
_entity_poly.type
_entity_poly.pdbx_seq_one_letter_code
_entity_poly.pdbx_strand_id
1 'polypeptide(L)'
;FADVEMRRPQITYLSGTTARAIHDPQRLRDDLAGNMARRVDWRATLRNAYERGVRLQLEVPPGSVLTGLARPGFDQGRAVALESTRWDSVDALLRQEVAGD
;
A
#
# COMPACT_ATOMS: atom_id res chain seq x y z
N PHE A 1 -6.18 -4.85 21.66
CA PHE A 1 -4.90 -4.84 20.92
C PHE A 1 -3.70 -5.30 21.75
N ALA A 2 -3.70 -5.20 23.09
CA ALA A 2 -2.55 -5.60 23.92
C ALA A 2 -2.16 -7.09 23.79
N ASP A 3 -3.15 -7.97 23.68
CA ASP A 3 -2.93 -9.43 23.72
C ASP A 3 -2.63 -10.07 22.34
N VAL A 4 -2.59 -9.28 21.28
CA VAL A 4 -2.30 -9.78 19.92
C VAL A 4 -0.79 -9.95 19.76
N GLU A 5 -0.28 -11.13 19.39
CA GLU A 5 1.14 -11.29 19.09
C GLU A 5 1.52 -10.49 17.83
N MET A 6 2.59 -9.68 17.90
CA MET A 6 3.07 -8.89 16.77
C MET A 6 4.44 -9.39 16.31
N ARG A 7 4.56 -9.63 15.01
CA ARG A 7 5.80 -10.11 14.37
C ARG A 7 6.34 -9.05 13.42
N ARG A 8 7.64 -9.14 13.13
CA ARG A 8 8.29 -8.26 12.14
C ARG A 8 7.62 -8.47 10.77
N PRO A 9 7.19 -7.40 10.08
CA PRO A 9 6.66 -7.51 8.73
C PRO A 9 7.68 -8.15 7.77
N GLN A 10 7.22 -9.12 6.99
CA GLN A 10 8.01 -9.72 5.91
C GLN A 10 7.97 -8.88 4.63
N ILE A 11 6.99 -7.98 4.54
CA ILE A 11 6.85 -6.98 3.47
C ILE A 11 6.96 -5.58 4.08
N THR A 12 7.35 -4.60 3.28
CA THR A 12 7.42 -3.22 3.73
C THR A 12 6.03 -2.70 4.08
N TYR A 13 5.81 -2.39 5.35
CA TYR A 13 4.60 -1.73 5.81
C TYR A 13 4.82 -0.22 5.84
N LEU A 14 4.01 0.53 5.10
CA LEU A 14 3.96 1.99 5.19
C LEU A 14 2.83 2.41 6.12
N SER A 15 3.16 3.19 7.16
CA SER A 15 2.19 3.79 8.07
C SER A 15 1.26 4.73 7.31
N GLY A 16 -0.05 4.55 7.46
CA GLY A 16 -1.05 5.44 6.88
C GLY A 16 -1.06 6.84 7.50
N THR A 17 -0.46 7.01 8.68
CA THR A 17 -0.38 8.31 9.37
C THR A 17 0.91 9.06 9.04
N THR A 18 2.05 8.38 9.13
CA THR A 18 3.36 9.02 8.98
C THR A 18 3.96 8.88 7.59
N ALA A 19 3.35 8.06 6.73
CA ALA A 19 3.85 7.68 5.42
C ALA A 19 5.26 7.09 5.46
N ARG A 20 5.70 6.49 6.58
CA ARG A 20 7.05 5.91 6.72
C ARG A 20 6.97 4.39 6.85
N ALA A 21 8.04 3.74 6.39
CA ALA A 21 8.23 2.32 6.60
C ALA A 21 8.40 2.00 8.09
N ILE A 22 7.67 0.99 8.57
CA ILE A 22 7.78 0.45 9.92
C ILE A 22 8.23 -1.01 9.82
N HIS A 23 9.33 -1.33 10.51
CA HIS A 23 9.86 -2.70 10.62
C HIS A 23 9.80 -3.23 12.05
N ASP A 24 9.73 -2.35 13.04
CA ASP A 24 9.66 -2.73 14.44
C ASP A 24 8.22 -3.16 14.83
N PRO A 25 8.04 -4.37 15.40
CA PRO A 25 6.70 -4.88 15.73
C PRO A 25 5.94 -4.04 16.76
N GLN A 26 6.64 -3.40 17.72
CA GLN A 26 5.99 -2.57 18.73
C GLN A 26 5.51 -1.26 18.13
N ARG A 27 6.33 -0.62 17.30
CA ARG A 27 5.91 0.57 16.54
C ARG A 27 4.76 0.29 15.59
N LEU A 28 4.71 -0.90 14.99
CA LEU A 28 3.59 -1.32 14.15
C LEU A 28 2.30 -1.46 14.96
N ARG A 29 2.38 -2.03 16.17
CA ARG A 29 1.23 -2.11 17.09
C ARG A 29 0.69 -0.72 17.40
N ASP A 30 1.57 0.20 17.77
CA ASP A 30 1.20 1.57 18.14
C ASP A 30 0.60 2.34 16.95
N ASP A 31 1.11 2.11 15.75
CA ASP A 31 0.57 2.70 14.53
C ASP A 31 -0.85 2.16 14.22
N LEU A 32 -1.02 0.84 14.24
CA LEU A 32 -2.32 0.20 13.99
C LEU A 32 -3.37 0.57 15.04
N ALA A 33 -3.01 0.58 16.33
CA ALA A 33 -3.91 1.02 17.39
C ALA A 33 -4.23 2.52 17.27
N GLY A 34 -3.25 3.31 16.82
CA GLY A 34 -3.40 4.74 16.59
C GLY A 34 -4.26 5.11 15.39
N ASN A 35 -4.43 4.24 14.39
CA ASN A 35 -5.19 4.54 13.17
C ASN A 35 -6.65 4.93 13.43
N MET A 36 -7.23 4.56 14.56
CA MET A 36 -8.60 4.96 14.94
C MET A 36 -8.70 6.39 15.47
N ALA A 37 -7.57 6.98 15.89
CA ALA A 37 -7.51 8.32 16.48
C ALA A 37 -6.64 9.31 15.68
N ARG A 38 -5.89 8.81 14.68
CA ARG A 38 -4.94 9.60 13.90
C ARG A 38 -5.45 9.76 12.47
N ARG A 39 -5.18 10.93 11.90
CA ARG A 39 -5.53 11.23 10.51
C ARG A 39 -4.66 10.40 9.57
N VAL A 40 -5.30 9.77 8.59
CA VAL A 40 -4.60 9.12 7.48
C VAL A 40 -4.12 10.18 6.47
N ASP A 41 -2.83 10.16 6.15
CA ASP A 41 -2.26 10.91 5.03
C ASP A 41 -1.98 9.97 3.86
N TRP A 42 -3.05 9.64 3.15
CA TRP A 42 -3.00 8.73 2.01
C TRP A 42 -2.08 9.24 0.89
N ARG A 43 -2.13 10.54 0.61
CA ARG A 43 -1.32 11.17 -0.44
C ARG A 43 0.16 11.08 -0.12
N ALA A 44 0.57 11.32 1.14
CA ALA A 44 1.95 11.13 1.54
C ALA A 44 2.38 9.66 1.48
N THR A 45 1.50 8.74 1.89
CA THR A 45 1.76 7.29 1.84
C THR A 45 2.04 6.83 0.41
N LEU A 46 1.21 7.24 -0.53
CA LEU A 46 1.39 6.94 -1.96
C LEU A 46 2.66 7.55 -2.55
N ARG A 47 2.92 8.83 -2.27
CA ARG A 47 4.15 9.50 -2.73
C ARG A 47 5.38 8.77 -2.19
N ASN A 48 5.37 8.37 -0.93
CA ASN A 48 6.47 7.65 -0.31
C ASN A 48 6.71 6.26 -0.92
N ALA A 49 5.63 5.55 -1.29
CA ALA A 49 5.71 4.30 -2.04
C ALA A 49 6.31 4.52 -3.44
N TYR A 50 5.85 5.55 -4.16
CA TYR A 50 6.36 5.89 -5.48
C TYR A 50 7.85 6.27 -5.45
N GLU A 51 8.28 7.07 -4.48
CA GLU A 51 9.69 7.43 -4.22
C GLU A 51 10.57 6.21 -3.91
N ARG A 52 9.98 5.11 -3.44
CA ARG A 52 10.65 3.81 -3.21
C ARG A 52 10.71 2.91 -4.45
N GLY A 53 10.23 3.39 -5.59
CA GLY A 53 10.26 2.64 -6.84
C GLY A 53 8.99 1.87 -7.15
N VAL A 54 7.94 1.92 -6.32
CA VAL A 54 6.67 1.26 -6.68
C VAL A 54 6.11 1.88 -7.95
N ARG A 55 5.83 1.07 -8.98
CA ARG A 55 5.19 1.49 -10.23
C ARG A 55 3.89 0.77 -10.50
N LEU A 56 3.59 -0.31 -9.79
CA LEU A 56 2.30 -0.96 -9.79
C LEU A 56 1.63 -0.93 -8.41
N GLN A 57 0.45 -0.31 -8.30
CA GLN A 57 -0.43 -0.38 -7.14
C GLN A 57 -1.63 -1.28 -7.45
N LEU A 58 -1.85 -2.26 -6.58
CA LEU A 58 -3.02 -3.13 -6.61
C LEU A 58 -3.91 -2.83 -5.41
N GLU A 59 -5.17 -2.49 -5.65
CA GLU A 59 -6.20 -2.38 -4.62
C GLU A 59 -6.97 -3.70 -4.53
N VAL A 60 -6.91 -4.33 -3.36
CA VAL A 60 -7.65 -5.55 -3.06
C VAL A 60 -9.14 -5.24 -2.86
N PRO A 61 -10.07 -6.15 -3.24
CA PRO A 61 -11.50 -5.91 -3.09
C PRO A 61 -11.93 -5.73 -1.63
N PRO A 62 -13.05 -5.04 -1.36
CA PRO A 62 -13.97 -4.44 -2.33
C PRO A 62 -13.64 -2.98 -2.69
N GLY A 63 -14.03 -2.57 -3.89
CA GLY A 63 -14.05 -1.22 -4.38
C GLY A 63 -12.94 -0.88 -5.37
N SER A 64 -12.89 0.41 -5.72
CA SER A 64 -11.86 1.03 -6.56
C SER A 64 -11.45 2.42 -6.06
N VAL A 65 -11.72 2.69 -4.78
CA VAL A 65 -11.56 4.03 -4.19
C VAL A 65 -10.09 4.39 -4.07
N LEU A 66 -9.26 3.47 -3.53
CA LEU A 66 -7.82 3.73 -3.37
C LEU A 66 -7.11 3.83 -4.72
N THR A 67 -7.59 3.08 -5.72
CA THR A 67 -7.15 3.18 -7.11
C THR A 67 -7.48 4.55 -7.67
N GLY A 68 -8.71 5.03 -7.48
CA GLY A 68 -9.12 6.37 -7.90
C GLY A 68 -8.29 7.48 -7.24
N LEU A 69 -8.06 7.37 -5.93
CA LEU A 69 -7.24 8.32 -5.17
C LEU A 69 -5.76 8.29 -5.56
N ALA A 70 -5.26 7.16 -6.08
CA ALA A 70 -3.87 7.03 -6.48
C ALA A 70 -3.55 7.68 -7.82
N ARG A 71 -4.49 7.70 -8.76
CA ARG A 71 -4.29 8.21 -10.13
C ARG A 71 -3.53 9.54 -10.23
N PRO A 72 -3.83 10.59 -9.43
CA PRO A 72 -3.15 11.88 -9.57
C PRO A 72 -1.71 11.92 -9.04
N GLY A 73 -1.28 10.91 -8.29
CA GLY A 73 0.06 10.86 -7.67
C GLY A 73 0.97 9.78 -8.25
N PHE A 74 0.53 9.14 -9.34
CA PHE A 74 1.14 7.93 -9.88
C PHE A 74 1.38 8.06 -11.40
N ASP A 75 1.90 9.22 -11.83
CA ASP A 75 1.96 9.65 -13.23
C ASP A 75 2.66 8.67 -14.18
N GLN A 76 3.73 8.01 -13.74
CA GLN A 76 4.45 6.99 -14.53
C GLN A 76 4.13 5.56 -14.08
N GLY A 77 3.23 5.41 -13.10
CA GLY A 77 2.83 4.12 -12.55
C GLY A 77 1.41 3.74 -12.97
N ARG A 78 0.96 2.59 -12.46
CA ARG A 78 -0.36 2.02 -12.73
C ARG A 78 -1.05 1.73 -11.42
N ALA A 79 -2.30 2.17 -11.29
CA ALA A 79 -3.17 1.82 -10.17
C ALA A 79 -4.34 0.97 -10.68
N VAL A 80 -4.54 -0.20 -10.08
CA VAL A 80 -5.49 -1.21 -10.56
C VAL A 80 -6.31 -1.76 -9.40
N ALA A 81 -7.64 -1.70 -9.55
CA ALA A 81 -8.57 -2.35 -8.62
C ALA A 81 -8.80 -3.79 -9.07
N LEU A 82 -8.53 -4.76 -8.19
CA LEU A 82 -8.65 -6.18 -8.53
C LEU A 82 -10.10 -6.60 -8.80
N GLU A 83 -11.09 -5.97 -8.15
CA GLU A 83 -12.50 -6.32 -8.34
C GLU A 83 -13.00 -6.08 -9.76
N SER A 84 -12.50 -5.04 -10.43
CA SER A 84 -12.92 -4.64 -11.79
C SER A 84 -11.92 -5.04 -12.88
N THR A 85 -10.85 -5.77 -12.52
CA THR A 85 -9.79 -6.17 -13.44
C THR A 85 -9.80 -7.68 -13.60
N ARG A 86 -9.75 -8.16 -14.86
CA ARG A 86 -9.66 -9.58 -15.13
C ARG A 86 -8.33 -10.15 -14.62
N TRP A 87 -8.35 -11.38 -14.12
CA TRP A 87 -7.18 -12.03 -13.52
C TRP A 87 -6.02 -12.25 -14.50
N ASP A 88 -6.30 -12.50 -15.77
CA ASP A 88 -5.29 -12.59 -16.84
C ASP A 88 -4.54 -11.28 -17.03
N SER A 89 -5.26 -10.15 -16.96
CA SER A 89 -4.67 -8.82 -16.96
C SER A 89 -3.79 -8.65 -15.74
N VAL A 90 -4.27 -8.96 -14.53
CA VAL A 90 -3.49 -8.83 -13.28
C VAL A 90 -2.18 -9.63 -13.33
N ASP A 91 -2.23 -10.87 -13.80
CA ASP A 91 -1.02 -11.71 -13.96
C ASP A 91 -0.02 -11.08 -14.93
N ALA A 92 -0.49 -10.57 -16.07
CA ALA A 92 0.36 -9.87 -17.02
C ALA A 92 1.03 -8.63 -16.41
N LEU A 93 0.30 -7.86 -15.57
CA LEU A 93 0.85 -6.70 -14.86
C LEU A 93 1.96 -7.10 -13.89
N LEU A 94 1.72 -8.13 -13.08
CA LEU A 94 2.68 -8.61 -12.09
C LEU A 94 3.97 -9.09 -12.77
N ARG A 95 3.86 -9.81 -13.89
CA ARG A 95 5.03 -10.24 -14.67
C ARG A 95 5.81 -9.08 -15.26
N GLN A 96 5.12 -8.03 -15.73
CA GLN A 96 5.77 -6.83 -16.26
C GLN A 96 6.55 -6.07 -15.19
N GLU A 97 6.01 -5.95 -13.97
CA GLU A 97 6.71 -5.28 -12.87
C GLU A 97 7.98 -6.05 -12.47
N VAL A 98 7.91 -7.37 -12.34
CA VAL A 98 9.07 -8.21 -11.98
C VAL A 98 10.14 -8.23 -13.08
N ALA A 99 9.75 -8.11 -14.36
CA ALA A 99 10.67 -8.09 -15.48
C ALA A 99 11.28 -6.70 -15.77
N GLY A 100 10.78 -5.65 -15.10
CA GLY A 100 11.23 -4.26 -15.27
C GLY A 100 12.37 -3.84 -14.34
N ASP A 101 12.79 -4.71 -13.43
CA ASP A 101 13.99 -4.60 -12.58
C ASP A 101 15.22 -5.30 -13.23
#